data_AF-A0A5J5VEC3-F1
#
_entry.id   AF-A0A5J5VEC3-F1
#
_cell.length_a   1.000
_cell.length_b   1.000
_cell.length_c   1.000
_cell.angle_alpha   90.00
_cell.angle_beta   90.00
_cell.angle_gamma   90.00
#
_symmetry.space_group_name_H-M   'P 1'
#
loop_
_entity.id
_entity.type
_entity.pdbx_description
1 polymer ?
#
loop_
_entity_poly.entity_id
_entity_poly.type
_entity_poly.pdbx_seq_one_letter_code
_entity_poly.pdbx_strand_id
1 'polypeptide(L)'
;MGKAKKAPKFTGMKKIVTQKAIKHYKDQVLNPNKKDFSKEKLPRNVPNISSTLFFTHNTSLGPPYCVLVDTNFNFSIQNKLDMEKRMMDYLYAKCTPCIKDYVMAELEKLGQKYRVALR
;
A
#
# COMPACT_ATOMS: atom_id res chain seq x y z
N MET A 1 47.54 -5.76 -42.69
CA MET A 1 47.71 -7.08 -42.04
C MET A 1 46.46 -7.42 -41.23
N GLY A 2 45.67 -8.41 -41.67
CA GLY A 2 44.38 -8.76 -41.03
C GLY A 2 44.56 -9.71 -39.85
N LYS A 3 43.92 -9.41 -38.70
CA LYS A 3 44.01 -10.21 -37.48
C LYS A 3 43.39 -11.60 -37.68
N ALA A 4 44.05 -12.64 -37.15
CA ALA A 4 43.61 -14.03 -37.25
C ALA A 4 42.24 -14.26 -36.59
N LYS A 5 41.35 -14.99 -37.28
CA LYS A 5 40.02 -15.34 -36.78
C LYS A 5 40.13 -16.38 -35.66
N LYS A 6 39.44 -16.15 -34.54
CA LYS A 6 39.40 -17.10 -33.42
C LYS A 6 38.71 -18.39 -33.87
N ALA A 7 39.38 -19.52 -33.63
CA ALA A 7 38.87 -20.84 -33.99
C ALA A 7 37.56 -21.15 -33.23
N PRO A 8 36.56 -21.77 -33.89
CA PRO A 8 35.33 -22.17 -33.25
C PRO A 8 35.60 -23.28 -32.21
N LYS A 9 34.94 -23.18 -31.05
CA LYS A 9 35.04 -24.19 -29.99
C LYS A 9 34.22 -25.42 -30.40
N PHE A 10 34.89 -26.56 -30.56
CA PHE A 10 34.31 -27.81 -31.06
C PHE A 10 33.23 -28.43 -30.13
N THR A 11 33.22 -28.07 -28.85
CA THR A 11 32.32 -28.61 -27.82
C THR A 11 31.55 -27.49 -27.10
N GLY A 12 30.90 -26.61 -27.86
CA GLY A 12 30.02 -25.59 -27.31
C GLY A 12 28.65 -26.15 -26.93
N MET A 13 28.43 -26.47 -25.65
CA MET A 13 27.09 -26.82 -25.15
C MET A 13 26.30 -25.54 -24.77
N LYS A 14 24.97 -25.58 -24.93
CA LYS A 14 24.08 -24.53 -24.40
C LYS A 14 24.20 -24.50 -22.87
N LYS A 15 24.27 -23.30 -22.28
CA LYS A 15 24.31 -23.15 -20.81
C LYS A 15 22.95 -23.56 -20.23
N ILE A 16 22.94 -24.68 -19.50
CA ILE A 16 21.76 -25.19 -18.78
C ILE A 16 21.93 -24.85 -17.30
N VAL A 17 20.83 -24.53 -16.63
CA VAL A 17 20.83 -24.28 -15.19
C VAL A 17 21.40 -25.49 -14.46
N THR A 18 22.52 -25.27 -13.78
CA THR A 18 23.25 -26.32 -13.07
C THR A 18 22.67 -26.51 -11.68
N GLN A 19 22.67 -27.74 -11.16
CA GLN A 19 22.23 -28.03 -9.78
C GLN A 19 22.94 -27.18 -8.72
N LYS A 20 24.22 -26.81 -8.96
CA LYS A 20 24.98 -25.89 -8.10
C LYS A 20 24.36 -24.48 -8.05
N ALA A 21 23.87 -23.96 -9.19
CA ALA A 21 23.21 -22.66 -9.24
C ALA A 21 21.87 -22.68 -8.50
N ILE A 22 21.13 -23.78 -8.60
CA ILE A 22 19.86 -23.97 -7.87
C ILE A 22 20.11 -24.03 -6.36
N LYS A 23 21.13 -24.78 -5.91
CA LYS A 23 21.51 -24.84 -4.50
C LYS A 23 21.93 -23.46 -3.97
N HIS A 24 22.77 -22.75 -4.72
CA HIS A 24 23.21 -21.42 -4.35
C HIS A 24 22.06 -20.40 -4.23
N TYR A 25 21.10 -20.43 -5.15
CA TYR A 25 19.90 -19.61 -5.07
C TYR A 25 19.05 -19.94 -3.84
N LYS A 26 18.84 -21.23 -3.56
CA LYS A 26 18.14 -21.68 -2.35
C LYS A 26 18.88 -21.23 -1.08
N ASP A 27 20.21 -21.33 -1.07
CA ASP A 27 21.03 -20.89 0.06
C ASP A 27 21.09 -19.37 0.24
N GLN A 28 20.70 -18.58 -0.77
CA GLN A 28 20.63 -17.12 -0.68
C GLN A 28 19.23 -16.63 -0.30
N VAL A 29 18.18 -17.26 -0.83
CA VAL A 29 16.80 -16.78 -0.71
C VAL A 29 16.05 -17.47 0.43
N LEU A 30 16.30 -18.77 0.65
CA LEU A 30 15.50 -19.61 1.56
C LEU A 30 16.25 -20.00 2.82
N ASN A 31 17.49 -19.57 3.00
CA ASN A 31 18.33 -20.05 4.10
C ASN A 31 18.01 -19.26 5.38
N PRO A 32 17.27 -19.84 6.34
CA PRO A 32 16.80 -19.11 7.52
C PRO A 32 17.95 -18.82 8.50
N ASN A 33 19.09 -19.49 8.33
CA ASN A 33 20.28 -19.36 9.18
C ASN A 33 21.27 -18.28 8.72
N LYS A 34 21.11 -17.73 7.50
CA LYS A 34 21.81 -16.50 7.13
C LYS A 34 21.11 -15.37 7.86
N LYS A 35 21.56 -15.10 9.08
CA LYS A 35 21.26 -13.85 9.76
C LYS A 35 21.72 -12.73 8.83
N ASP A 36 20.76 -12.02 8.24
CA ASP A 36 21.05 -10.80 7.53
C ASP A 36 21.72 -9.85 8.53
N PHE A 37 23.05 -9.70 8.48
CA PHE A 37 23.78 -8.78 9.35
C PHE A 37 23.27 -7.32 9.22
N SER A 38 22.45 -7.04 8.20
CA SER A 38 21.69 -5.80 8.07
C SER A 38 20.58 -5.67 9.12
N LYS A 39 19.90 -6.76 9.51
CA LYS A 39 18.86 -6.75 10.55
C LYS A 39 19.42 -6.51 11.95
N GLU A 40 20.62 -7.02 12.25
CA GLU A 40 21.30 -6.79 13.54
C GLU A 40 21.78 -5.34 13.71
N LYS A 41 21.95 -4.59 12.62
CA LYS A 41 22.33 -3.17 12.64
C LYS A 41 21.15 -2.21 12.51
N LEU A 42 19.91 -2.70 12.47
CA LEU A 42 18.74 -1.81 12.40
C LEU A 42 18.55 -1.09 13.74
N PRO A 43 18.38 0.25 13.73
CA PRO A 43 18.03 0.96 14.94
C PRO A 43 16.67 0.45 15.45
N ARG A 44 16.51 0.45 16.78
CA ARG A 44 15.25 0.08 17.43
C ARG A 44 14.13 1.02 16.94
N ASN A 45 13.22 0.50 16.12
CA ASN A 45 12.05 1.26 15.68
C ASN A 45 10.98 1.24 16.77
N VAL A 46 11.01 2.23 17.67
CA VAL A 46 9.93 2.48 18.62
C VAL A 46 9.04 3.57 18.03
N PRO A 47 7.74 3.32 17.78
CA PRO A 47 6.85 4.36 17.29
C PRO A 47 6.71 5.44 18.37
N ASN A 48 6.96 6.69 17.99
CA ASN A 48 6.69 7.82 18.87
C ASN A 48 5.19 8.13 18.85
N ILE A 49 4.65 8.52 20.01
CA ILE A 49 3.27 8.95 20.14
C ILE A 49 3.16 10.40 19.66
N SER A 50 2.06 10.75 19.00
CA SER A 50 1.83 12.13 18.55
C SER A 50 1.79 13.09 19.74
N SER A 51 2.43 14.26 19.61
CA SER A 51 2.37 15.33 20.62
C SER A 51 0.97 15.95 20.77
N THR A 52 0.07 15.70 19.82
CA THR A 52 -1.33 16.16 19.84
C THR A 52 -2.25 15.29 20.69
N LEU A 53 -1.76 14.15 21.19
CA LEU A 53 -2.53 13.24 22.05
C LEU A 53 -2.28 13.58 23.52
N PHE A 54 -3.31 14.03 24.23
CA PHE A 54 -3.33 14.09 25.68
C PHE A 54 -3.94 12.79 26.22
N PHE A 55 -3.08 11.86 26.65
CA PHE A 55 -3.46 10.45 26.87
C PHE A 55 -4.13 9.84 25.63
N THR A 56 -5.45 9.67 25.65
CA THR A 56 -6.26 9.17 24.53
C THR A 56 -7.02 10.27 23.78
N HIS A 57 -7.04 11.50 24.31
CA HIS A 57 -7.76 12.62 23.72
C HIS A 57 -6.91 13.34 22.67
N ASN A 58 -7.41 13.44 21.44
CA ASN A 58 -6.72 14.16 20.37
C ASN A 58 -7.13 15.64 20.35
N THR A 59 -6.24 16.53 20.78
CA THR A 59 -6.49 17.97 20.81
C THR A 59 -6.47 18.63 19.44
N SER A 60 -5.97 17.93 18.40
CA SER A 60 -5.93 18.44 17.02
C SER A 60 -7.28 18.36 16.31
N LEU A 61 -8.27 17.65 16.85
CA LEU A 61 -9.59 17.54 16.24
C LEU A 61 -10.42 18.78 16.58
N GLY A 62 -10.51 19.71 15.65
CA GLY A 62 -11.36 20.89 15.75
C GLY A 62 -11.98 21.26 14.40
N PRO A 63 -13.00 22.14 14.39
CA PRO A 63 -13.58 22.65 13.14
C PRO A 63 -12.57 23.48 12.33
N PRO A 64 -12.54 23.35 10.98
CA PRO A 64 -13.34 22.45 10.16
C PRO A 64 -12.86 21.00 10.24
N TYR A 65 -13.78 20.06 10.49
CA TYR A 65 -13.44 18.64 10.60
C TYR A 65 -13.18 18.02 9.22
N CYS A 66 -12.07 17.30 9.09
CA CYS A 66 -11.80 16.47 7.91
C CYS A 66 -12.24 15.03 8.20
N VAL A 67 -13.29 14.57 7.51
CA VAL A 67 -13.88 13.25 7.74
C VAL A 67 -13.48 12.33 6.59
N LEU A 68 -12.72 11.28 6.88
CA LEU A 68 -12.40 10.26 5.89
C LEU A 68 -13.63 9.41 5.60
N VAL A 69 -14.03 9.35 4.33
CA VAL A 69 -15.20 8.58 3.89
C VAL A 69 -14.74 7.26 3.28
N ASP A 70 -15.40 6.19 3.69
CA ASP A 70 -15.20 4.83 3.20
C ASP A 70 -16.35 4.40 2.28
N THR A 71 -16.17 3.34 1.50
CA THR A 71 -17.16 2.76 0.55
C THR A 71 -18.52 2.44 1.18
N ASN A 72 -18.56 2.30 2.51
CA ASN A 72 -19.78 2.15 3.29
C ASN A 72 -20.74 3.36 3.20
N PHE A 73 -20.31 4.50 2.65
CA PHE A 73 -21.22 5.62 2.37
C PHE A 73 -22.39 5.26 1.45
N ASN A 74 -22.32 4.14 0.74
CA ASN A 74 -23.44 3.55 0.02
C ASN A 74 -24.73 3.44 0.87
N PHE A 75 -24.60 3.30 2.19
CA PHE A 75 -25.74 3.31 3.12
C PHE A 75 -26.43 4.68 3.23
N SER A 76 -25.67 5.78 3.10
CA SER A 76 -26.25 7.13 3.07
C SER A 76 -27.13 7.31 1.84
N ILE A 77 -26.73 6.75 0.69
CA ILE A 77 -27.51 6.83 -0.56
C ILE A 77 -28.81 6.04 -0.43
N GLN A 78 -28.76 4.81 0.12
CA GLN A 78 -29.97 4.00 0.36
C GLN A 78 -30.98 4.73 1.26
N ASN A 79 -30.49 5.45 2.27
CA ASN A 79 -31.32 6.22 3.19
C ASN A 79 -31.64 7.64 2.71
N LYS A 80 -31.22 8.01 1.50
CA LYS A 80 -31.44 9.35 0.92
C LYS A 80 -30.90 10.48 1.81
N LEU A 81 -29.74 10.24 2.41
CA LEU A 81 -29.04 11.17 3.28
C LEU A 81 -27.96 11.90 2.49
N ASP A 82 -28.06 13.23 2.45
CA ASP A 82 -26.99 14.09 1.95
C ASP A 82 -25.83 14.12 2.95
N MET A 83 -24.66 13.61 2.54
CA MET A 83 -23.53 13.38 3.43
C MET A 83 -23.00 14.65 4.08
N GLU A 84 -22.81 15.72 3.29
CA GLU A 84 -22.21 16.96 3.79
C GLU A 84 -23.13 17.61 4.83
N LYS A 85 -24.41 17.73 4.50
CA LYS A 85 -25.43 18.29 5.40
C LYS A 85 -25.57 17.46 6.68
N ARG A 86 -25.66 16.14 6.57
CA ARG A 86 -25.81 15.26 7.74
C ARG A 86 -24.58 15.24 8.64
N MET A 87 -23.37 15.37 8.08
CA MET A 87 -22.14 15.51 8.87
C MET A 87 -22.13 16.82 9.66
N MET A 88 -22.55 17.93 9.03
CA MET A 88 -22.67 19.22 9.70
C MET A 88 -23.73 19.21 10.80
N ASP A 89 -24.91 18.61 10.55
CA ASP A 89 -25.98 18.48 11.55
C ASP A 89 -25.56 17.60 12.74
N TYR A 90 -24.70 16.59 12.52
CA TYR A 90 -24.24 15.68 13.57
C TYR A 90 -23.12 16.28 14.44
N LEU A 91 -22.12 16.92 13.80
CA LEU A 91 -20.96 17.50 14.49
C LEU A 91 -21.16 18.96 14.90
N TYR A 92 -22.28 19.58 14.49
CA TYR A 92 -22.59 21.00 14.71
C TYR A 92 -21.47 21.96 14.27
N ALA A 93 -20.73 21.57 13.23
CA ALA A 93 -19.54 22.26 12.77
C ALA A 93 -19.34 22.06 11.25
N LYS A 94 -18.53 22.92 10.62
CA LYS A 94 -18.15 22.75 9.22
C LYS A 94 -17.34 21.45 9.06
N CYS A 95 -17.79 20.59 8.15
CA CYS A 95 -17.16 19.31 7.87
C CYS A 95 -16.77 19.23 6.39
N THR A 96 -15.57 18.76 6.11
CA THR A 96 -15.07 18.50 4.76
C THR A 96 -14.92 16.98 4.59
N PRO A 97 -15.77 16.32 3.77
CA PRO A 97 -15.59 14.91 3.47
C PRO A 97 -14.36 14.72 2.57
N CYS A 98 -13.51 13.77 2.93
CA CYS A 98 -12.29 13.42 2.21
C CYS A 98 -12.42 11.99 1.69
N ILE A 99 -12.56 11.84 0.37
CA ILE A 99 -12.59 10.55 -0.32
C ILE A 99 -11.19 10.27 -0.85
N LYS A 100 -10.65 9.08 -0.56
CA LYS A 100 -9.34 8.65 -1.06
C LYS A 100 -9.47 7.89 -2.37
N ASP A 101 -8.41 7.88 -3.16
CA ASP A 101 -8.40 7.23 -4.49
C ASP A 101 -8.71 5.73 -4.41
N TYR A 102 -8.27 5.04 -3.35
CA TYR A 102 -8.58 3.62 -3.19
C TYR A 102 -10.08 3.38 -2.95
N VAL A 103 -10.77 4.30 -2.30
CA VAL A 103 -12.22 4.22 -2.04
C VAL A 103 -12.98 4.40 -3.35
N MET A 104 -12.55 5.34 -4.19
CA MET A 104 -13.10 5.49 -5.54
C MET A 104 -12.86 4.24 -6.40
N ALA A 105 -11.64 3.68 -6.36
CA ALA A 105 -11.31 2.47 -7.10
C ALA A 105 -12.13 1.25 -6.63
N GLU A 106 -12.45 1.14 -5.33
CA GLU A 106 -13.33 0.10 -4.82
C GLU A 106 -14.77 0.26 -5.32
N LEU A 107 -15.30 1.48 -5.36
CA LEU A 107 -16.64 1.75 -5.90
C LEU A 107 -16.74 1.44 -7.40
N GLU A 108 -15.71 1.77 -8.18
CA GLU A 108 -15.65 1.45 -9.60
C GLU A 108 -15.66 -0.07 -9.84
N LYS A 109 -14.98 -0.84 -8.98
CA LYS A 109 -14.98 -2.31 -9.03
C LYS A 109 -16.34 -2.94 -8.72
N LEU A 110 -17.15 -2.31 -7.86
CA LEU A 110 -18.50 -2.79 -7.54
C LEU A 110 -19.47 -2.69 -8.73
N GLY A 111 -19.06 -2.02 -9.82
CA GLY A 111 -19.71 -2.06 -11.12
C GLY A 111 -20.95 -1.16 -11.24
N GLN A 112 -21.76 -1.40 -12.28
CA GLN A 112 -22.85 -0.50 -12.68
C GLN A 112 -23.96 -0.33 -11.63
N LYS A 113 -24.08 -1.25 -10.67
CA LYS A 113 -25.07 -1.16 -9.58
C LYS A 113 -24.86 0.06 -8.69
N TYR A 114 -23.62 0.51 -8.52
CA TYR A 114 -23.24 1.63 -7.66
C TYR A 114 -22.95 2.91 -8.47
N ARG A 115 -23.43 2.99 -9.72
CA ARG A 115 -23.23 4.15 -10.59
C ARG A 115 -23.84 5.45 -10.02
N VAL A 116 -24.87 5.34 -9.20
CA VAL A 116 -25.46 6.48 -8.47
C VAL A 116 -24.52 7.01 -7.39
N ALA A 117 -23.69 6.15 -6.79
CA ALA A 117 -22.72 6.53 -5.77
C ALA A 117 -21.45 7.18 -6.34
N LEU A 118 -21.15 6.91 -7.61
CA LEU A 118 -20.02 7.47 -8.34
C LEU A 118 -20.32 8.84 -8.98
N ARG A 119 -21.58 9.26 -9.03
CA ARG A 119 -22.04 10.46 -9.74
C ARG A 119 -22.32 11.59 -8.76
#